data_AF-A0A257JHQ9-F1
#
_entry.id   AF-A0A257JHQ9-F1
#
_cell.length_a   1.000
_cell.length_b   1.000
_cell.length_c   1.000
_cell.angle_alpha   90.00
_cell.angle_beta   90.00
_cell.angle_gamma   90.00
#
_symmetry.space_group_name_H-M   'P 1'
#
loop_
_entity.id
_entity.type
_entity.pdbx_description
1 polymer ?
#
loop_
_entity_poly.entity_id
_entity_poly.type
_entity_poly.pdbx_seq_one_letter_code
_entity_poly.pdbx_strand_id
1 'polypeptide(L)'
;MSSIIDANYAAYAANDLEGVLATLADDYTVSPFGGSPWLTSRDAARKLYTRHLVDYPMDRTDVLGRMELANVTIKREHSEPGEGSKAPAADVMMIYTVRDGLIARCESISRQGDEAAALALVAKQLEAYNVQDLDGHVACFADDVVIADLNGAENLHGIADYRARYQGVFAQYPQNHAELVGRLACGNVVV
;
A
#
# COMPACT_ATOMS: atom_id res chain seq x y z
N MET A 1 9.96 -15.40 -15.04
CA MET A 1 11.06 -14.66 -14.40
C MET A 1 10.55 -14.20 -13.04
N SER A 2 11.34 -14.36 -11.98
CA SER A 2 11.00 -13.87 -10.64
C SER A 2 10.96 -12.35 -10.63
N SER A 3 9.98 -11.72 -9.95
CA SER A 3 9.96 -10.26 -9.84
C SER A 3 11.12 -9.75 -8.97
N ILE A 4 11.47 -8.46 -9.06
CA ILE A 4 12.50 -7.87 -8.18
C ILE A 4 12.09 -7.95 -6.69
N ILE A 5 10.78 -7.93 -6.41
CA ILE A 5 10.24 -8.13 -5.07
C ILE A 5 10.52 -9.55 -4.59
N ASP A 6 10.32 -10.56 -5.44
CA ASP A 6 10.61 -11.94 -5.06
C ASP A 6 12.11 -12.15 -4.82
N ALA A 7 12.98 -11.50 -5.62
CA ALA A 7 14.42 -11.52 -5.40
C ALA A 7 14.80 -10.86 -4.06
N ASN A 8 14.16 -9.73 -3.71
CA ASN A 8 14.36 -9.05 -2.43
C ASN A 8 13.97 -9.97 -1.26
N TYR A 9 12.81 -10.62 -1.34
CA TYR A 9 12.33 -11.57 -0.31
C TYR A 9 13.23 -12.80 -0.20
N ALA A 10 13.72 -13.34 -1.32
CA ALA A 10 14.65 -14.47 -1.30
C ALA A 10 15.97 -14.09 -0.62
N ALA A 11 16.52 -12.92 -0.92
CA ALA A 11 17.72 -12.43 -0.25
C ALA A 11 17.48 -12.16 1.24
N TYR A 12 16.34 -11.55 1.59
CA TYR A 12 15.96 -11.30 2.98
C TYR A 12 15.84 -12.62 3.75
N ALA A 13 15.14 -13.62 3.21
CA ALA A 13 15.00 -14.93 3.83
C ALA A 13 16.33 -15.68 3.98
N ALA A 14 17.28 -15.42 3.08
CA ALA A 14 18.65 -15.94 3.17
C ALA A 14 19.54 -15.17 4.15
N ASN A 15 19.04 -14.14 4.84
CA ASN A 15 19.82 -13.18 5.62
C ASN A 15 20.97 -12.54 4.82
N ASP A 16 20.77 -12.36 3.51
CA ASP A 16 21.73 -11.78 2.59
C ASP A 16 21.52 -10.27 2.45
N LEU A 17 22.22 -9.50 3.27
CA LEU A 17 22.16 -8.04 3.23
C LEU A 17 22.57 -7.47 1.87
N GLU A 18 23.61 -8.00 1.23
CA GLU A 18 24.05 -7.48 -0.07
C GLU A 18 23.04 -7.79 -1.16
N GLY A 19 22.46 -9.00 -1.13
CA GLY A 19 21.36 -9.39 -2.02
C GLY A 19 20.14 -8.48 -1.85
N VAL A 20 19.74 -8.15 -0.62
CA VAL A 20 18.67 -7.19 -0.35
C VAL A 20 19.00 -5.84 -0.96
N LEU A 21 20.19 -5.29 -0.66
CA LEU A 21 20.60 -3.97 -1.15
C LEU A 21 20.71 -3.92 -2.67
N ALA A 22 21.12 -5.00 -3.33
CA ALA A 22 21.21 -5.09 -4.79
C ALA A 22 19.86 -4.97 -5.50
N THR A 23 18.74 -5.17 -4.78
CA THR A 23 17.39 -4.98 -5.34
C THR A 23 16.87 -3.55 -5.24
N LEU A 24 17.59 -2.66 -4.55
CA LEU A 24 17.16 -1.28 -4.26
C LEU A 24 17.81 -0.29 -5.24
N ALA A 25 17.03 0.70 -5.66
CA ALA A 25 17.55 1.84 -6.43
C ALA A 25 18.49 2.69 -5.56
N ASP A 26 19.43 3.41 -6.18
CA ASP A 26 20.39 4.27 -5.47
C ASP A 26 19.68 5.34 -4.63
N ASP A 27 18.57 5.89 -5.12
CA ASP A 27 17.67 6.87 -4.49
C ASP A 27 16.50 6.22 -3.73
N TYR A 28 16.62 4.95 -3.32
CA TYR A 28 15.55 4.22 -2.64
C TYR A 28 15.01 4.99 -1.42
N THR A 29 13.69 5.08 -1.36
CA THR A 29 12.98 5.80 -0.29
C THR A 29 12.15 4.88 0.60
N VAL A 30 12.10 5.22 1.90
CA VAL A 30 11.15 4.64 2.85
C VAL A 30 10.37 5.73 3.56
N SER A 31 9.04 5.62 3.55
CA SER A 31 8.12 6.59 4.17
C SER A 31 6.91 5.88 4.79
N PRO A 32 6.19 6.52 5.73
CA PRO A 32 4.79 6.18 5.93
C PRO A 32 3.98 6.53 4.67
N PHE A 33 2.93 5.78 4.38
CA PHE A 33 2.05 6.07 3.24
C PHE A 33 1.48 7.49 3.33
N GLY A 34 1.62 8.26 2.24
CA GLY A 34 1.18 9.67 2.18
C GLY A 34 2.05 10.66 2.99
N GLY A 35 3.13 10.20 3.62
CA GLY A 35 4.04 11.06 4.39
C GLY A 35 5.41 11.25 3.74
N SER A 36 6.24 12.08 4.37
CA SER A 36 7.60 12.35 3.88
C SER A 36 8.54 11.16 4.15
N PRO A 37 9.48 10.87 3.23
CA PRO A 37 10.48 9.84 3.44
C PRO A 37 11.45 10.21 4.56
N TRP A 38 11.70 9.24 5.45
CA TRP A 38 12.73 9.31 6.49
C TRP A 38 14.03 8.61 6.07
N LEU A 39 13.99 7.87 4.95
CA LEU A 39 15.13 7.26 4.29
C LEU A 39 15.08 7.58 2.81
N THR A 40 16.21 7.97 2.21
CA THR A 40 16.26 8.48 0.82
C THR A 40 17.47 8.00 0.01
N SER A 41 18.14 6.93 0.44
CA SER A 41 19.22 6.32 -0.34
C SER A 41 19.43 4.85 0.00
N ARG A 42 19.96 4.06 -0.95
CA ARG A 42 20.39 2.68 -0.70
C ARG A 42 21.44 2.60 0.42
N ASP A 43 22.35 3.55 0.49
CA ASP A 43 23.40 3.57 1.52
C ASP A 43 22.80 3.73 2.92
N ALA A 44 21.78 4.57 3.08
CA ALA A 44 21.03 4.66 4.33
C ALA A 44 20.25 3.37 4.63
N ALA A 45 19.73 2.68 3.60
CA ALA A 45 19.00 1.41 3.73
C ALA A 45 19.85 0.30 4.32
N ARG A 46 21.18 0.30 4.13
CA ARG A 46 22.08 -0.69 4.71
C ARG A 46 21.91 -0.82 6.22
N LYS A 47 21.90 0.31 6.94
CA LYS A 47 21.72 0.32 8.40
C LYS A 47 20.34 -0.19 8.80
N LEU A 48 19.32 0.17 8.03
CA LEU A 48 17.95 -0.30 8.24
C LEU A 48 17.87 -1.82 8.15
N TYR A 49 18.31 -2.38 7.01
CA TYR A 49 18.20 -3.81 6.73
C TYR A 49 19.13 -4.67 7.59
N THR A 50 20.32 -4.16 7.96
CA THR A 50 21.19 -4.86 8.93
C THR A 50 20.45 -5.13 10.24
N ARG A 51 19.62 -4.17 10.68
CA ARG A 51 18.77 -4.33 11.87
C ARG A 51 17.54 -5.20 11.57
N HIS A 52 16.80 -4.91 10.51
CA HIS A 52 15.53 -5.59 10.22
C HIS A 52 15.70 -7.09 9.95
N LEU A 53 16.80 -7.53 9.32
CA LEU A 53 17.09 -8.96 9.15
C LEU A 53 17.11 -9.72 10.48
N VAL A 54 17.49 -9.05 11.58
CA VAL A 54 17.48 -9.61 12.94
C VAL A 54 16.15 -9.37 13.65
N ASP A 55 15.62 -8.15 13.55
CA ASP A 55 14.40 -7.77 14.28
C ASP A 55 13.15 -8.44 13.72
N TYR A 56 13.09 -8.64 12.41
CA TYR A 56 11.93 -9.16 11.68
C TYR A 56 12.38 -10.20 10.64
N PRO A 57 12.85 -11.39 11.08
CA PRO A 57 13.31 -12.42 10.15
C PRO A 57 12.12 -13.04 9.39
N MET A 58 12.36 -13.52 8.17
CA MET A 58 11.30 -14.02 7.30
C MET A 58 10.67 -15.34 7.76
N ASP A 59 11.39 -16.15 8.53
CA ASP A 59 10.85 -17.37 9.15
C ASP A 59 9.88 -17.07 10.31
N ARG A 60 9.79 -15.80 10.71
CA ARG A 60 8.82 -15.28 11.68
C ARG A 60 7.89 -14.23 11.08
N THR A 61 7.76 -14.23 9.75
CA THR A 61 6.89 -13.28 9.02
C THR A 61 5.90 -14.02 8.15
N ASP A 62 4.62 -13.81 8.42
CA ASP A 62 3.50 -14.32 7.64
C ASP A 62 3.04 -13.29 6.62
N VAL A 63 3.02 -13.67 5.33
CA VAL A 63 2.40 -12.85 4.28
C VAL A 63 0.92 -13.13 4.23
N LEU A 64 0.12 -12.21 4.77
CA LEU A 64 -1.33 -12.31 4.88
C LEU A 64 -2.05 -12.06 3.54
N GLY A 65 -1.41 -11.31 2.64
CA GLY A 65 -1.92 -11.07 1.29
C GLY A 65 -0.96 -10.26 0.43
N ARG A 66 -1.09 -10.40 -0.89
CA ARG A 66 -0.28 -9.70 -1.89
C ARG A 66 -1.12 -9.35 -3.12
N MET A 67 -0.91 -8.16 -3.65
CA MET A 67 -1.46 -7.68 -4.92
C MET A 67 -0.35 -7.12 -5.79
N GLU A 68 -0.49 -7.26 -7.10
CA GLU A 68 0.42 -6.71 -8.09
C GLU A 68 -0.38 -5.94 -9.13
N LEU A 69 0.02 -4.69 -9.38
CA LEU A 69 -0.59 -3.85 -10.40
C LEU A 69 0.51 -3.01 -11.06
N ALA A 70 0.74 -3.23 -12.35
CA ALA A 70 1.79 -2.57 -13.12
C ALA A 70 3.17 -2.66 -12.42
N ASN A 71 3.73 -1.53 -11.99
CA ASN A 71 5.03 -1.46 -11.30
C ASN A 71 4.90 -1.39 -9.76
N VAL A 72 3.73 -1.72 -9.21
CA VAL A 72 3.43 -1.65 -7.79
C VAL A 72 3.15 -3.04 -7.24
N THR A 73 3.73 -3.33 -6.07
CA THR A 73 3.40 -4.52 -5.28
C THR A 73 2.93 -4.08 -3.91
N ILE A 74 1.75 -4.55 -3.51
CA ILE A 74 1.14 -4.24 -2.21
C ILE A 74 1.06 -5.53 -1.42
N LYS A 75 1.46 -5.50 -0.16
CA LYS A 75 1.53 -6.69 0.70
C LYS A 75 1.01 -6.37 2.08
N ARG A 76 0.28 -7.29 2.71
CA ARG A 76 -0.02 -7.24 4.15
C ARG A 76 0.74 -8.36 4.83
N GLU A 77 1.45 -8.04 5.90
CA GLU A 77 2.31 -8.98 6.60
C GLU A 77 2.17 -8.82 8.11
N HIS A 78 2.32 -9.95 8.80
CA HIS A 78 2.43 -10.04 10.23
C HIS A 78 3.82 -10.60 10.57
N SER A 79 4.62 -9.84 11.31
CA SER A 79 5.97 -10.26 11.73
C SER A 79 6.05 -10.34 13.23
N GLU A 80 6.47 -11.50 13.73
CA GLU A 80 6.91 -11.67 15.12
C GLU A 80 8.40 -11.33 15.24
N PRO A 81 8.83 -10.70 16.34
CA PRO A 81 10.21 -10.28 16.47
C PRO A 81 11.17 -11.48 16.54
N GLY A 82 12.37 -11.33 15.98
CA GLY A 82 13.43 -12.32 16.08
C GLY A 82 13.79 -12.68 17.53
N GLU A 83 14.34 -13.87 17.75
CA GLU A 83 14.74 -14.30 19.10
C GLU A 83 15.74 -13.31 19.73
N GLY A 84 15.41 -12.83 20.94
CA GLY A 84 16.22 -11.84 21.65
C GLY A 84 16.09 -10.40 21.13
N SER A 85 15.35 -10.15 20.06
CA SER A 85 15.00 -8.80 19.63
C SER A 85 14.04 -8.13 20.63
N LYS A 86 14.15 -6.81 20.74
CA LYS A 86 13.23 -5.96 21.52
C LYS A 86 12.20 -5.26 20.63
N ALA A 87 12.20 -5.55 19.33
CA ALA A 87 11.21 -5.04 18.42
C ALA A 87 9.80 -5.55 18.81
N PRO A 88 8.75 -4.74 18.64
CA PRO A 88 7.39 -5.23 18.79
C PRO A 88 7.02 -6.10 17.58
N ALA A 89 6.03 -6.98 17.74
CA ALA A 89 5.35 -7.58 16.60
C ALA A 89 4.77 -6.48 15.68
N ALA A 90 4.78 -6.73 14.38
CA ALA A 90 4.42 -5.75 13.37
C ALA A 90 3.33 -6.29 12.44
N ASP A 91 2.17 -5.63 12.45
CA ASP A 91 1.13 -5.80 11.44
C ASP A 91 1.19 -4.60 10.49
N VAL A 92 1.67 -4.83 9.27
CA VAL A 92 1.96 -3.77 8.31
C VAL A 92 1.42 -4.10 6.94
N MET A 93 1.01 -3.06 6.22
CA MET A 93 0.86 -3.13 4.77
C MET A 93 1.99 -2.34 4.11
N MET A 94 2.72 -2.99 3.21
CA MET A 94 3.84 -2.41 2.46
C MET A 94 3.43 -2.19 1.01
N ILE A 95 3.73 -1.01 0.48
CA ILE A 95 3.54 -0.64 -0.92
C ILE A 95 4.91 -0.39 -1.53
N TYR A 96 5.31 -1.26 -2.46
CA TYR A 96 6.56 -1.14 -3.20
C TYR A 96 6.31 -0.54 -4.57
N THR A 97 7.08 0.46 -4.96
CA THR A 97 7.10 0.98 -6.33
C THR A 97 8.42 0.64 -7.00
N VAL A 98 8.34 -0.04 -8.14
CA VAL A 98 9.50 -0.46 -8.95
C VAL A 98 9.74 0.55 -10.05
N ARG A 99 11.01 0.88 -10.28
CA ARG A 99 11.47 1.75 -11.37
C ARG A 99 12.80 1.20 -11.90
N ASP A 100 12.92 1.09 -13.21
CA ASP A 100 14.12 0.59 -13.89
C ASP A 100 14.62 -0.78 -13.38
N GLY A 101 13.67 -1.66 -13.05
CA GLY A 101 13.95 -3.01 -12.55
C GLY A 101 14.39 -3.08 -11.07
N LEU A 102 14.41 -1.96 -10.36
CA LEU A 102 14.79 -1.85 -8.95
C LEU A 102 13.63 -1.34 -8.09
N ILE A 103 13.66 -1.66 -6.80
CA ILE A 103 12.72 -1.09 -5.83
C ILE A 103 13.16 0.35 -5.54
N ALA A 104 12.35 1.32 -5.96
CA ALA A 104 12.65 2.74 -5.77
C ALA A 104 11.97 3.33 -4.54
N ARG A 105 10.84 2.74 -4.10
CA ARG A 105 10.09 3.24 -2.95
C ARG A 105 9.43 2.11 -2.18
N CYS A 106 9.42 2.24 -0.86
CA CYS A 106 8.65 1.43 0.07
C CYS A 106 7.85 2.35 0.99
N GLU A 107 6.53 2.23 0.95
CA GLU A 107 5.65 2.90 1.90
C GLU A 107 5.05 1.89 2.87
N SER A 108 5.04 2.25 4.15
CA SER A 108 4.41 1.44 5.19
C SER A 108 3.11 2.07 5.67
N ILE A 109 2.08 1.24 5.79
CA ILE A 109 0.86 1.51 6.53
C ILE A 109 0.92 0.62 7.78
N SER A 110 0.69 1.23 8.94
CA SER A 110 0.57 0.52 10.22
C SER A 110 -0.85 0.70 10.76
N ARG A 111 -1.24 -0.09 11.77
CA ARG A 111 -2.58 -0.11 12.40
C ARG A 111 -3.04 1.24 12.97
N GLN A 112 -3.37 2.20 12.12
CA GLN A 112 -4.02 3.45 12.49
C GLN A 112 -5.48 3.40 12.06
N GLY A 113 -6.40 3.70 12.97
CA GLY A 113 -7.84 3.73 12.69
C GLY A 113 -8.54 2.37 12.72
N ASP A 114 -9.84 2.39 12.43
CA ASP A 114 -10.73 1.23 12.52
C ASP A 114 -10.87 0.53 11.16
N GLU A 115 -10.25 -0.65 11.05
CA GLU A 115 -10.24 -1.46 9.83
C GLU A 115 -11.62 -2.01 9.47
N ALA A 116 -12.43 -2.40 10.47
CA ALA A 116 -13.77 -2.91 10.21
C ALA A 116 -14.69 -1.79 9.69
N ALA A 117 -14.57 -0.59 10.26
CA ALA A 117 -15.31 0.58 9.78
C ALA A 117 -14.88 0.99 8.36
N ALA A 118 -13.57 1.00 8.06
CA ALA A 118 -13.07 1.31 6.73
C ALA A 118 -13.54 0.30 5.68
N LEU A 119 -13.47 -1.00 6.00
CA LEU A 119 -13.98 -2.07 5.13
C LEU A 119 -15.49 -1.94 4.85
N ALA A 120 -16.29 -1.63 5.87
CA ALA A 120 -17.73 -1.45 5.72
C ALA A 120 -18.05 -0.22 4.85
N LEU A 121 -17.33 0.89 5.03
CA LEU A 121 -17.55 2.11 4.26
C LEU A 121 -17.21 1.91 2.77
N VAL A 122 -16.08 1.25 2.47
CA VAL A 122 -15.68 0.94 1.09
C VAL A 122 -16.62 -0.08 0.43
N ALA A 123 -17.14 -1.06 1.19
CA ALA A 123 -18.15 -1.97 0.67
C ALA A 123 -19.43 -1.23 0.27
N LYS A 124 -19.96 -0.38 1.15
CA LYS A 124 -21.13 0.47 0.86
C LYS A 124 -20.90 1.37 -0.35
N GLN A 125 -19.71 1.96 -0.46
CA GLN A 125 -19.33 2.80 -1.59
C GLN A 125 -19.41 2.05 -2.92
N LEU A 126 -18.90 0.81 -2.97
CA LEU A 126 -18.90 -0.03 -4.16
C LEU A 126 -20.33 -0.49 -4.52
N GLU A 127 -21.14 -0.87 -3.54
CA GLU A 127 -22.55 -1.22 -3.74
C GLU A 127 -23.32 -0.07 -4.38
N ALA A 128 -23.20 1.14 -3.83
CA ALA A 128 -23.84 2.34 -4.39
C ALA A 128 -23.33 2.67 -5.81
N TYR A 129 -22.03 2.49 -6.06
CA TYR A 129 -21.45 2.69 -7.39
C TYR A 129 -22.04 1.73 -8.44
N ASN A 130 -22.17 0.44 -8.10
CA ASN A 130 -22.65 -0.59 -9.03
C ASN A 130 -24.13 -0.47 -9.39
N VAL A 131 -24.94 0.19 -8.55
CA VAL A 131 -26.32 0.57 -8.87
C VAL A 131 -26.46 2.03 -9.33
N GLN A 132 -25.34 2.75 -9.47
CA GLN A 132 -25.25 4.16 -9.85
C GLN A 132 -26.06 5.11 -8.96
N ASP A 133 -26.16 4.81 -7.67
CA ASP A 133 -26.72 5.70 -6.65
C ASP A 133 -25.70 6.80 -6.30
N LEU A 134 -25.80 7.95 -6.97
CA LEU A 134 -24.89 9.08 -6.75
C LEU A 134 -24.94 9.59 -5.31
N ASP A 135 -26.12 9.66 -4.69
CA ASP A 135 -26.27 10.18 -3.33
C ASP A 135 -25.68 9.22 -2.30
N GLY A 136 -26.00 7.93 -2.42
CA GLY A 136 -25.43 6.88 -1.57
C GLY A 136 -23.90 6.77 -1.71
N HIS A 137 -23.39 6.92 -2.93
CA HIS A 137 -21.97 6.89 -3.22
C HIS A 137 -21.23 8.10 -2.62
N VAL A 138 -21.69 9.32 -2.90
CA VAL A 138 -21.08 10.56 -2.40
C VAL A 138 -21.13 10.64 -0.87
N ALA A 139 -22.18 10.11 -0.23
CA ALA A 139 -22.29 10.05 1.24
C ALA A 139 -21.23 9.16 1.92
N CYS A 140 -20.44 8.39 1.16
CA CYS A 140 -19.33 7.61 1.69
C CYS A 140 -18.00 8.37 1.77
N PHE A 141 -17.95 9.61 1.26
CA PHE A 141 -16.74 10.44 1.20
C PHE A 141 -16.83 11.63 2.15
N ALA A 142 -15.68 12.07 2.67
CA ALA A 142 -15.58 13.26 3.50
C ALA A 142 -15.76 14.54 2.68
N ASP A 143 -16.16 15.64 3.34
CA ASP A 143 -16.36 16.94 2.70
C ASP A 143 -15.10 17.46 2.00
N ASP A 144 -13.93 17.09 2.52
CA ASP A 144 -12.59 17.44 2.06
C ASP A 144 -11.91 16.33 1.24
N VAL A 145 -12.69 15.42 0.63
CA VAL A 145 -12.17 14.32 -0.21
C VAL A 145 -11.12 14.78 -1.21
N VAL A 146 -10.04 14.01 -1.32
CA VAL A 146 -8.98 14.21 -2.30
C VAL A 146 -8.87 12.97 -3.18
N ILE A 147 -8.72 13.17 -4.49
CA ILE A 147 -8.46 12.09 -5.45
C ILE A 147 -7.11 12.32 -6.13
N ALA A 148 -6.27 11.29 -6.13
CA ALA A 148 -4.98 11.27 -6.78
C ALA A 148 -4.70 9.86 -7.31
N ASP A 149 -3.86 9.77 -8.34
CA ASP A 149 -3.19 8.50 -8.64
C ASP A 149 -2.15 8.21 -7.55
N LEU A 150 -1.84 6.93 -7.31
CA LEU A 150 -0.76 6.57 -6.39
C LEU A 150 0.55 7.23 -6.86
N ASN A 151 1.08 8.14 -6.04
CA ASN A 151 2.29 8.95 -6.31
C ASN A 151 2.12 10.00 -7.40
N GLY A 152 0.90 10.22 -7.86
CA GLY A 152 0.55 11.31 -8.76
C GLY A 152 0.25 12.59 -7.99
N ALA A 153 0.05 13.66 -8.76
CA ALA A 153 -0.54 14.87 -8.21
C ALA A 153 -2.03 14.64 -7.91
N GLU A 154 -2.51 15.33 -6.87
CA GLU A 154 -3.93 15.45 -6.59
C GLU A 154 -4.63 16.09 -7.80
N ASN A 155 -5.76 15.52 -8.21
CA ASN A 155 -6.51 15.94 -9.39
C ASN A 155 -7.98 16.28 -9.10
N LEU A 156 -8.39 16.21 -7.83
CA LEU A 156 -9.72 16.61 -7.36
C LEU A 156 -9.70 16.91 -5.88
N HIS A 157 -10.43 17.96 -5.47
CA HIS A 157 -10.57 18.36 -4.08
C HIS A 157 -12.01 18.71 -3.72
N GLY A 158 -12.47 18.20 -2.59
CA GLY A 158 -13.74 18.54 -2.01
C GLY A 158 -14.94 17.82 -2.63
N ILE A 159 -15.97 17.68 -1.82
CA ILE A 159 -17.15 16.85 -2.14
C ILE A 159 -17.97 17.39 -3.32
N ALA A 160 -17.95 18.71 -3.54
CA ALA A 160 -18.67 19.34 -4.65
C ALA A 160 -18.09 18.90 -6.01
N ASP A 161 -16.77 18.98 -6.16
CA ASP A 161 -16.07 18.54 -7.38
C ASP A 161 -16.17 17.03 -7.54
N TYR A 162 -16.08 16.27 -6.44
CA TYR A 162 -16.23 14.82 -6.44
C TYR A 162 -17.61 14.39 -6.96
N ARG A 163 -18.67 15.01 -6.44
CA ARG A 163 -20.04 14.76 -6.89
C ARG A 163 -20.21 15.08 -8.38
N ALA A 164 -19.70 16.23 -8.84
CA ALA A 164 -19.79 16.62 -10.25
C ALA A 164 -19.08 15.61 -11.17
N ARG A 165 -17.90 15.11 -10.76
CA ARG A 165 -17.17 14.04 -11.48
C ARG A 165 -18.03 12.78 -11.64
N TYR A 166 -18.57 12.25 -10.55
CA TYR A 166 -19.32 10.98 -10.60
C TYR A 166 -20.70 11.11 -11.23
N GLN A 167 -21.35 12.27 -11.14
CA GLN A 167 -22.54 12.57 -11.94
C GLN A 167 -22.23 12.44 -13.45
N GLY A 168 -21.09 12.99 -13.88
CA GLY A 168 -20.62 12.87 -15.27
C GLY A 168 -20.31 11.42 -15.67
N VAL A 169 -19.61 10.67 -14.80
CA VAL A 169 -19.28 9.26 -15.04
C VAL A 169 -20.55 8.41 -15.24
N PHE A 170 -21.54 8.54 -14.36
CA PHE A 170 -22.78 7.75 -14.48
C PHE A 170 -23.61 8.14 -15.71
N ALA A 171 -23.67 9.43 -16.05
CA ALA A 171 -24.33 9.87 -17.28
C ALA A 171 -23.63 9.36 -18.55
N GLN A 172 -22.29 9.33 -18.56
CA GLN A 172 -21.50 8.86 -19.68
C GLN A 172 -21.54 7.34 -19.84
N TYR A 173 -21.65 6.60 -18.74
CA TYR A 173 -21.58 5.14 -18.71
C TYR A 173 -22.76 4.53 -17.93
N PRO A 174 -23.99 4.52 -18.47
CA PRO A 174 -25.23 4.21 -17.74
C PRO A 174 -25.42 2.74 -17.30
N GLN A 175 -24.40 1.91 -17.44
CA GLN A 175 -24.37 0.51 -16.97
C GLN A 175 -22.99 0.13 -16.43
N ASN A 176 -22.18 1.14 -16.08
CA ASN A 176 -20.85 0.92 -15.53
C ASN A 176 -20.96 0.10 -14.24
N HIS A 177 -20.16 -0.94 -14.16
CA HIS A 177 -20.16 -1.90 -13.06
C HIS A 177 -18.72 -2.30 -12.77
N ALA A 178 -18.37 -2.33 -11.49
CA ALA A 178 -17.08 -2.78 -10.98
C ALA A 178 -17.21 -4.14 -10.30
N GLU A 179 -16.33 -5.06 -10.65
CA GLU A 179 -16.16 -6.34 -9.97
C GLU A 179 -15.02 -6.23 -8.95
N LEU A 180 -15.26 -6.68 -7.72
CA LEU A 180 -14.22 -6.74 -6.69
C LEU A 180 -13.31 -7.96 -6.94
N VAL A 181 -12.14 -7.72 -7.51
CA VAL A 181 -11.16 -8.79 -7.81
C VAL A 181 -10.28 -9.16 -6.61
N GLY A 182 -10.20 -8.29 -5.61
CA GLY A 182 -9.42 -8.51 -4.39
C GLY A 182 -9.57 -7.34 -3.45
N ARG A 183 -9.21 -7.55 -2.17
CA ARG A 183 -9.17 -6.50 -1.16
C ARG A 183 -8.07 -6.75 -0.14
N LEU A 184 -7.29 -5.72 0.17
CA LEU A 184 -6.42 -5.66 1.34
C LEU A 184 -6.84 -4.48 2.21
N ALA A 185 -6.70 -4.61 3.53
CA ALA A 185 -6.95 -3.52 4.46
C ALA A 185 -5.89 -3.53 5.57
N CYS A 186 -5.56 -2.35 6.08
CA CYS A 186 -4.73 -2.17 7.26
C CYS A 186 -5.13 -0.87 7.94
N GLY A 187 -5.77 -0.97 9.10
CA GLY A 187 -6.32 0.22 9.77
C GLY A 187 -7.33 0.92 8.86
N ASN A 188 -7.24 2.25 8.73
CA ASN A 188 -8.14 3.05 7.92
C ASN A 188 -7.84 3.06 6.40
N VAL A 189 -6.89 2.26 5.92
CA VAL A 189 -6.55 2.18 4.49
C VAL A 189 -7.04 0.86 3.90
N VAL A 190 -7.73 0.95 2.77
CA VAL A 190 -8.25 -0.18 2.00
C VAL A 190 -7.76 -0.06 0.55
N VAL A 191 -7.30 -1.18 -0.02
CA VAL A 191 -6.87 -1.32 -1.41
C VAL A 191 -7.69 -2.42 -2.07
#